data_AF-A0A132A9A5-F1
#
_entry.id   AF-A0A132A9A5-F1
#
_cell.length_a   1.000
_cell.length_b   1.000
_cell.length_c   1.000
_cell.angle_alpha   90.00
_cell.angle_beta   90.00
_cell.angle_gamma   90.00
#
_symmetry.space_group_name_H-M   'P 1'
#
loop_
_entity.id
_entity.type
_entity.pdbx_description
1 polymer ?
#
loop_
_entity_poly.entity_id
_entity_poly.type
_entity_poly.pdbx_seq_one_letter_code
_entity_poly.pdbx_strand_id
1 'polypeptide(L)'
;MLISPTNSKIKEIVAETKGNPRKRLAHVYDLCKGKNICEAADDIECNKENEFDNGELSLKKKMNMHGGCGRYQPQIKREGLDLYAEWKHLNEDTHEKKIALTAERVHQIFKDISDEEINILGMDAKYACPDWMLVTVLPVPPLSVRPAVVMFGSARNQDDLTHKLADIVKTNNELIKNEQNGAATHIIAENVKMLQFHVATFVDNEIPGIPRAQQKSGRPLKSIKQRLKAKEGRIRGNLMGKRVDFSARTVITPDPNLKIDEVGVPRSIAQNLTFPEIVTPFNIDQLKELVCKGNNQYPGAKYIIRDNGERIDLRFHPRPSDLHLEFGYKVERHIRNGDVIVFNRQPTLHKMSMMGHRIRVLPWSTFRFNLSVTTPYNADFDGDEMNLHVPQSLETRAEIEQLAMVPRNIITPQSNKPVMGIVQDTLTAVRKMTKRDVFLSKDQMMN
;
A
#
# COMPACT_ATOMS: atom_id res chain seq x y z
N MET A 1 -34.55 5.08 -12.83
CA MET A 1 -34.75 4.07 -11.75
C MET A 1 -36.16 3.53 -11.84
N LEU A 2 -36.42 2.26 -11.48
CA LEU A 2 -37.77 1.64 -11.46
C LEU A 2 -38.69 2.16 -10.35
N ILE A 3 -38.17 3.09 -9.54
CA ILE A 3 -38.82 3.63 -8.36
C ILE A 3 -38.62 5.13 -8.43
N SER A 4 -39.73 5.84 -8.26
CA SER A 4 -39.72 7.29 -8.33
C SER A 4 -38.75 7.87 -7.28
N PRO A 5 -37.88 8.83 -7.67
CA PRO A 5 -37.06 9.61 -6.75
C PRO A 5 -37.83 10.24 -5.59
N THR A 6 -39.14 10.46 -5.76
CA THR A 6 -40.00 11.07 -4.74
C THR A 6 -40.57 10.08 -3.71
N ASN A 7 -40.29 8.78 -3.84
CA ASN A 7 -40.76 7.76 -2.90
C ASN A 7 -40.25 8.04 -1.47
N SER A 8 -41.13 8.00 -0.48
CA SER A 8 -40.81 8.28 0.93
C SER A 8 -39.68 7.39 1.43
N LYS A 9 -39.68 6.11 1.07
CA LYS A 9 -38.63 5.16 1.46
C LYS A 9 -37.26 5.51 0.88
N ILE A 10 -37.21 6.04 -0.34
CA ILE A 10 -35.94 6.49 -0.95
C ILE A 10 -35.45 7.75 -0.26
N LYS A 11 -36.33 8.70 0.08
CA LYS A 11 -35.96 9.90 0.83
C LYS A 11 -35.43 9.57 2.22
N GLU A 12 -36.06 8.62 2.91
CA GLU A 12 -35.60 8.06 4.18
C GLU A 12 -34.21 7.43 4.03
N ILE A 13 -34.02 6.55 3.04
CA ILE A 13 -32.70 5.93 2.77
C ILE A 13 -31.64 6.99 2.48
N VAL A 14 -31.94 8.01 1.67
CA VAL A 14 -31.00 9.09 1.35
C VAL A 14 -30.64 9.91 2.60
N ALA A 15 -31.61 10.16 3.48
CA ALA A 15 -31.38 10.85 4.75
C ALA A 15 -30.53 10.01 5.72
N GLU A 16 -30.84 8.73 5.89
CA GLU A 16 -30.12 7.81 6.79
C GLU A 16 -28.69 7.50 6.30
N THR A 17 -28.49 7.44 4.98
CA THR A 17 -27.20 7.08 4.36
C THR A 17 -26.38 8.30 3.96
N LYS A 18 -26.62 9.47 4.56
CA LYS A 18 -25.82 10.67 4.31
C LYS A 18 -24.33 10.39 4.63
N GLY A 19 -23.46 10.57 3.63
CA GLY A 19 -22.02 10.30 3.76
C GLY A 19 -21.60 8.82 3.60
N ASN A 20 -22.55 7.89 3.38
CA ASN A 20 -22.22 6.48 3.10
C ASN A 20 -22.88 5.98 1.79
N PRO A 21 -22.29 6.30 0.62
CA PRO A 21 -22.88 5.96 -0.68
C PRO A 21 -22.97 4.45 -0.92
N ARG A 22 -22.04 3.66 -0.36
CA ARG A 22 -22.05 2.19 -0.51
C ARG A 22 -23.24 1.54 0.18
N LYS A 23 -23.61 2.00 1.38
CA LYS A 23 -24.81 1.52 2.07
C LYS A 23 -26.08 1.94 1.34
N ARG A 24 -26.10 3.16 0.79
CA ARG A 24 -27.20 3.66 -0.04
C ARG A 24 -27.47 2.74 -1.22
N LEU A 25 -26.43 2.41 -1.99
CA LEU A 25 -26.52 1.50 -3.13
C LEU A 25 -27.15 0.15 -2.74
N ALA A 26 -26.74 -0.42 -1.61
CA ALA A 26 -27.28 -1.70 -1.14
C ALA A 26 -28.78 -1.61 -0.79
N HIS A 27 -29.20 -0.58 -0.04
CA HIS A 27 -30.60 -0.39 0.31
C HIS A 27 -31.48 -0.09 -0.91
N VAL A 28 -30.99 0.73 -1.84
CA VAL A 28 -31.68 1.01 -3.11
C VAL A 28 -31.78 -0.27 -3.96
N TYR A 29 -30.70 -1.07 -4.02
CA TYR A 29 -30.71 -2.35 -4.72
C TYR A 29 -31.73 -3.33 -4.15
N ASP A 30 -31.78 -3.51 -2.83
CA ASP A 30 -32.73 -4.42 -2.18
C ASP A 30 -34.19 -3.99 -2.41
N LEU A 31 -34.44 -2.68 -2.43
CA LEU A 31 -35.76 -2.10 -2.71
C LEU A 31 -36.16 -2.31 -4.19
N CYS A 32 -35.24 -2.09 -5.12
CA CYS A 32 -35.47 -2.26 -6.56
C CYS A 32 -35.56 -3.73 -6.99
N LYS A 33 -34.86 -4.65 -6.33
CA LYS A 33 -34.84 -6.08 -6.65
C LYS A 33 -36.24 -6.74 -6.59
N GLY A 34 -37.13 -6.22 -5.76
CA GLY A 34 -38.50 -6.71 -5.63
C GLY A 34 -39.45 -6.25 -6.76
N LYS A 35 -39.05 -5.28 -7.57
CA LYS A 35 -39.88 -4.75 -8.67
C LYS A 35 -39.52 -5.40 -10.00
N ASN A 36 -40.49 -6.08 -10.61
CA ASN A 36 -40.32 -6.79 -11.88
C ASN A 36 -40.94 -6.06 -13.08
N ILE A 37 -41.60 -4.92 -12.87
CA ILE A 37 -42.31 -4.16 -13.91
C ILE A 37 -41.89 -2.70 -13.80
N CYS A 38 -41.60 -2.08 -14.93
CA CYS A 38 -41.47 -0.63 -15.03
C CYS A 38 -42.88 -0.01 -15.12
N GLU A 39 -43.45 0.38 -13.97
CA GLU A 39 -44.80 0.96 -13.89
C GLU A 39 -44.91 2.19 -14.82
N ALA A 40 -45.81 2.12 -15.81
CA ALA A 40 -46.12 3.22 -16.71
C ALA A 40 -47.07 4.22 -16.06
N ALA A 41 -47.09 5.46 -16.56
CA ALA A 41 -47.96 6.51 -16.03
C ALA A 41 -49.47 6.19 -16.21
N ASP A 42 -49.82 5.34 -17.17
CA ASP A 42 -51.22 5.18 -17.61
C ASP A 42 -51.97 3.98 -16.97
N ASP A 43 -51.29 3.07 -16.25
CA ASP A 43 -51.90 1.80 -15.77
C ASP A 43 -52.66 1.89 -14.43
N ILE A 44 -52.89 3.09 -13.87
CA ILE A 44 -53.63 3.24 -12.60
C ILE A 44 -55.14 3.47 -12.83
N GLU A 45 -55.59 3.76 -14.05
CA GLU A 45 -57.02 4.04 -14.30
C GLU A 45 -57.93 2.79 -14.30
N CYS A 46 -57.39 1.57 -14.47
CA CYS A 46 -58.23 0.36 -14.60
C CYS A 46 -58.52 -0.42 -13.30
N ASN A 47 -58.05 0.01 -12.13
CA ASN A 47 -58.24 -0.72 -10.86
C ASN A 47 -59.10 0.01 -9.81
N LYS A 48 -59.95 0.97 -10.23
CA LYS A 48 -60.89 1.67 -9.34
C LYS A 48 -62.32 1.70 -9.89
N GLU A 49 -62.84 0.58 -10.35
CA GLU A 49 -64.28 0.38 -10.40
C GLU A 49 -64.67 -0.54 -9.25
N ASN A 50 -65.01 0.06 -8.10
CA ASN A 50 -65.89 -0.45 -7.04
C ASN A 50 -65.56 0.28 -5.73
N GLU A 51 -66.19 1.44 -5.52
CA GLU A 51 -66.69 1.96 -4.23
C GLU A 51 -67.11 3.43 -4.43
N PHE A 52 -68.40 3.62 -4.73
CA PHE A 52 -69.07 4.91 -4.56
C PHE A 52 -69.77 4.90 -3.19
N ASP A 53 -69.31 5.74 -2.27
CA ASP A 53 -70.20 6.38 -1.31
C ASP A 53 -69.70 7.80 -0.94
N ASN A 54 -70.66 8.63 -0.60
CA ASN A 54 -70.73 10.08 -0.65
C ASN A 54 -69.83 10.83 0.36
N GLY A 55 -69.46 12.07 0.04
CA GLY A 55 -69.09 13.09 1.04
C GLY A 55 -67.96 14.04 0.62
N GLU A 56 -68.20 15.33 0.82
CA GLU A 56 -67.44 16.49 0.35
C GLU A 56 -65.96 16.62 0.80
N LEU A 57 -65.23 17.38 -0.02
CA LEU A 57 -64.04 18.19 0.24
C LEU A 57 -62.88 17.54 1.03
N SER A 58 -61.87 17.04 0.30
CA SER A 58 -60.47 17.16 0.74
C SER A 58 -59.50 16.92 -0.41
N LEU A 59 -58.64 17.90 -0.64
CA LEU A 59 -57.38 17.83 -1.38
C LEU A 59 -56.70 16.45 -1.20
N LYS A 60 -56.78 15.57 -2.19
CA LYS A 60 -56.15 14.24 -2.12
C LYS A 60 -55.34 13.92 -3.38
N LYS A 61 -54.02 13.92 -3.15
CA LYS A 61 -52.98 13.11 -3.79
C LYS A 61 -52.92 13.15 -5.32
N LYS A 62 -52.05 14.03 -5.84
CA LYS A 62 -51.21 13.66 -7.00
C LYS A 62 -50.44 12.40 -6.61
N MET A 63 -50.91 11.22 -7.01
CA MET A 63 -50.13 10.00 -6.90
C MET A 63 -48.89 10.18 -7.77
N ASN A 64 -47.72 9.85 -7.21
CA ASN A 64 -46.42 10.01 -7.83
C ASN A 64 -46.38 9.24 -9.16
N MET A 65 -46.55 9.95 -10.27
CA MET A 65 -46.46 9.37 -11.60
C MET A 65 -45.01 8.96 -11.85
N HIS A 66 -44.78 7.68 -12.06
CA HIS A 66 -43.52 7.15 -12.57
C HIS A 66 -43.65 7.15 -14.10
N GLY A 67 -42.79 7.90 -14.80
CA GLY A 67 -42.77 7.96 -16.27
C GLY A 67 -42.18 6.70 -16.91
N GLY A 68 -42.62 5.53 -16.48
CA GLY A 68 -42.08 4.24 -16.90
C GLY A 68 -42.65 3.76 -18.24
N CYS A 69 -41.98 2.76 -18.82
CA CYS A 69 -42.26 2.24 -20.16
C CYS A 69 -43.12 0.97 -20.19
N GLY A 70 -43.66 0.49 -19.06
CA GLY A 70 -44.56 -0.67 -18.98
C GLY A 70 -43.90 -2.03 -19.21
N ARG A 71 -42.56 -2.13 -19.30
CA ARG A 71 -41.85 -3.37 -19.64
C ARG A 71 -41.46 -4.21 -18.43
N TYR A 72 -41.61 -5.53 -18.54
CA TYR A 72 -41.07 -6.50 -17.58
C TYR A 72 -39.54 -6.46 -17.55
N GLN A 73 -38.99 -6.51 -16.35
CA GLN A 73 -37.56 -6.53 -16.10
C GLN A 73 -37.03 -7.97 -16.16
N PRO A 74 -35.93 -8.22 -16.90
CA PRO A 74 -35.31 -9.54 -16.93
C PRO A 74 -34.56 -9.85 -15.63
N GLN A 75 -34.42 -11.14 -15.34
CA GLN A 75 -33.42 -11.62 -14.39
C GLN A 75 -32.08 -11.73 -15.10
N ILE A 76 -31.08 -10.98 -14.62
CA ILE A 76 -29.73 -10.99 -15.19
C ILE A 76 -28.90 -12.08 -14.51
N LYS A 77 -28.35 -13.00 -15.31
CA LYS A 77 -27.44 -14.06 -14.87
C LYS A 77 -26.06 -13.87 -15.49
N ARG A 78 -25.01 -14.19 -14.73
CA ARG A 78 -23.62 -14.15 -15.20
C ARG A 78 -23.09 -15.55 -15.43
N GLU A 79 -22.64 -15.83 -16.65
CA GLU A 79 -21.98 -17.07 -17.03
C GLU A 79 -20.56 -16.72 -17.53
N GLY A 80 -19.54 -16.96 -16.69
CA GLY A 80 -18.16 -16.54 -16.99
C GLY A 80 -18.01 -15.02 -17.08
N LEU A 81 -17.63 -14.51 -18.26
CA LEU A 81 -17.56 -13.06 -18.57
C LEU A 81 -18.85 -12.51 -19.20
N ASP A 82 -19.76 -13.38 -19.62
CA ASP A 82 -20.94 -13.00 -20.35
C ASP A 82 -22.13 -12.78 -19.40
N LEU A 83 -23.01 -11.85 -19.78
CA LEU A 83 -24.25 -11.55 -19.08
C LEU A 83 -25.44 -11.95 -19.95
N TYR A 84 -26.41 -12.65 -19.37
CA TYR A 84 -27.63 -13.06 -20.03
C TYR A 84 -28.83 -12.47 -19.31
N ALA A 85 -29.78 -11.92 -20.08
CA ALA A 85 -31.06 -11.45 -19.60
C ALA A 85 -32.12 -12.52 -19.88
N GLU A 86 -32.80 -12.98 -18.82
CA GLU A 86 -33.86 -14.00 -18.91
C GLU A 86 -35.20 -13.41 -18.45
N TRP A 87 -36.22 -13.46 -19.31
CA TRP A 87 -37.57 -12.98 -19.00
C TRP A 87 -38.46 -14.15 -18.56
N LYS A 88 -39.11 -13.99 -17.41
CA LYS A 88 -40.14 -14.93 -16.92
C LYS A 88 -41.50 -14.69 -17.54
N HIS A 89 -41.82 -13.41 -17.78
CA HIS A 89 -43.05 -12.96 -18.43
C HIS A 89 -42.65 -12.07 -19.61
N LEU A 90 -43.27 -12.32 -20.76
CA LEU A 90 -43.03 -11.59 -22.01
C LEU A 90 -44.20 -10.61 -22.22
N ASN A 91 -43.92 -9.42 -22.74
CA ASN A 91 -44.98 -8.49 -23.16
C ASN A 91 -45.60 -8.91 -24.51
N GLU A 92 -44.83 -9.60 -25.35
CA GLU A 92 -45.18 -10.03 -26.70
C GLU A 92 -44.59 -11.44 -26.96
N ASP A 93 -45.35 -12.36 -27.58
CA ASP A 93 -44.98 -13.77 -27.78
C ASP A 93 -43.81 -13.99 -28.76
N THR A 94 -43.43 -12.97 -29.51
CA THR A 94 -42.33 -12.98 -30.50
C THR A 94 -40.93 -12.82 -29.88
N HIS A 95 -40.80 -12.48 -28.59
CA HIS A 95 -39.50 -12.24 -27.97
C HIS A 95 -38.89 -13.51 -27.36
N GLU A 96 -37.59 -13.69 -27.59
CA GLU A 96 -36.83 -14.80 -27.00
C GLU A 96 -36.75 -14.67 -25.48
N LYS A 97 -36.96 -15.80 -24.78
CA LYS A 97 -36.91 -15.85 -23.30
C LYS A 97 -35.53 -15.57 -22.72
N LYS A 98 -34.44 -15.81 -23.47
CA LYS A 98 -33.05 -15.61 -23.05
C LYS A 98 -32.29 -14.87 -24.14
N ILE A 99 -31.80 -13.66 -23.83
CA ILE A 99 -31.01 -12.83 -24.75
C ILE A 99 -29.65 -12.53 -24.12
N ALA A 100 -28.57 -12.63 -24.90
CA ALA A 100 -27.24 -12.20 -24.46
C ALA A 100 -27.19 -10.66 -24.37
N LEU A 101 -26.75 -10.16 -23.22
CA LEU A 101 -26.67 -8.72 -22.95
C LEU A 101 -25.32 -8.20 -23.45
N THR A 102 -25.30 -7.56 -24.63
CA THR A 102 -24.08 -6.98 -25.21
C THR A 102 -23.61 -5.76 -24.43
N ALA A 103 -22.29 -5.56 -24.36
CA ALA A 103 -21.70 -4.40 -23.65
C ALA A 103 -22.19 -3.06 -24.23
N GLU A 104 -22.40 -2.97 -25.54
CA GLU A 104 -22.94 -1.77 -26.19
C GLU A 104 -24.35 -1.43 -25.69
N ARG A 105 -25.23 -2.44 -25.56
CA ARG A 105 -26.58 -2.24 -25.04
C ARG A 105 -26.56 -1.76 -23.59
N VAL A 106 -25.66 -2.30 -22.76
CA VAL A 106 -25.48 -1.81 -21.38
C VAL A 106 -24.99 -0.36 -21.36
N HIS A 107 -24.07 -0.02 -22.26
CA HIS A 107 -23.53 1.34 -22.36
C HIS A 107 -24.60 2.37 -22.69
N GLN A 108 -25.48 2.06 -23.65
CA GLN A 108 -26.62 2.91 -24.00
C GLN A 108 -27.56 3.08 -22.80
N ILE A 109 -27.92 1.97 -22.14
CA ILE A 109 -28.79 2.01 -20.95
C ILE A 109 -28.17 2.84 -19.81
N PHE A 110 -26.85 2.75 -19.59
CA PHE A 110 -26.17 3.50 -18.53
C PHE A 110 -26.01 4.98 -18.86
N LYS A 111 -25.90 5.35 -20.13
CA LYS A 111 -25.88 6.74 -20.58
C LYS A 111 -27.23 7.44 -20.43
N ASP A 112 -28.32 6.70 -20.55
CA ASP A 112 -29.68 7.24 -20.41
C ASP A 112 -30.08 7.49 -18.94
N ILE A 113 -29.23 7.11 -17.96
CA ILE A 113 -29.48 7.37 -16.54
C ILE A 113 -29.20 8.86 -16.24
N SER A 114 -30.17 9.53 -15.62
CA SER A 114 -30.03 10.95 -15.23
C SER A 114 -29.11 11.16 -14.01
N ASP A 115 -28.48 12.33 -13.93
CA ASP A 115 -27.56 12.68 -12.83
C ASP A 115 -28.22 12.61 -11.44
N GLU A 116 -29.51 12.96 -11.33
CA GLU A 116 -30.26 12.83 -10.08
C GLU A 116 -30.35 11.38 -9.63
N GLU A 117 -30.58 10.46 -10.55
CA GLU A 117 -30.68 9.03 -10.27
C GLU A 117 -29.32 8.41 -9.91
N ILE A 118 -28.24 8.87 -10.54
CA ILE A 118 -26.86 8.47 -10.20
C ILE A 118 -26.56 8.82 -8.73
N ASN A 119 -26.93 10.03 -8.30
CA ASN A 119 -26.73 10.49 -6.92
C ASN A 119 -27.56 9.68 -5.91
N ILE A 120 -28.80 9.30 -6.27
CA ILE A 120 -29.65 8.47 -5.42
C ILE A 120 -29.13 7.03 -5.34
N LEU A 121 -28.61 6.49 -6.45
CA LEU A 121 -27.97 5.18 -6.50
C LEU A 121 -26.74 5.09 -5.58
N GLY A 122 -26.18 6.24 -5.18
CA GLY A 122 -24.98 6.32 -4.34
C GLY A 122 -23.69 6.38 -5.14
N MET A 123 -23.78 6.85 -6.40
CA MET A 123 -22.63 7.17 -7.23
C MET A 123 -22.53 8.70 -7.39
N ASP A 124 -21.40 9.19 -7.87
CA ASP A 124 -21.16 10.61 -8.08
C ASP A 124 -21.14 10.89 -9.58
N ALA A 125 -22.05 11.74 -10.07
CA ALA A 125 -22.15 12.11 -11.48
C ALA A 125 -20.90 12.85 -12.02
N LYS A 126 -20.02 13.34 -11.15
CA LYS A 126 -18.77 13.99 -11.57
C LYS A 126 -17.58 13.04 -11.65
N TYR A 127 -17.51 12.05 -10.77
CA TYR A 127 -16.30 11.23 -10.58
C TYR A 127 -16.51 9.74 -10.84
N ALA A 128 -17.75 9.25 -10.83
CA ALA A 128 -18.07 7.83 -10.89
C ALA A 128 -19.38 7.57 -11.63
N CYS A 129 -19.47 8.01 -12.88
CA CYS A 129 -20.63 7.71 -13.73
C CYS A 129 -20.71 6.20 -14.05
N PRO A 130 -21.93 5.62 -14.08
CA PRO A 130 -22.11 4.18 -14.36
C PRO A 130 -21.59 3.75 -15.74
N ASP A 131 -21.71 4.59 -16.75
CA ASP A 131 -21.26 4.32 -18.13
C ASP A 131 -19.73 4.14 -18.21
N TRP A 132 -18.97 4.80 -17.33
CA TRP A 132 -17.50 4.66 -17.24
C TRP A 132 -17.04 3.31 -16.68
N MET A 133 -17.95 2.49 -16.15
CA MET A 133 -17.62 1.11 -15.77
C MET A 133 -17.34 0.23 -17.01
N LEU A 134 -17.82 0.63 -18.18
CA LEU A 134 -17.57 -0.05 -19.45
C LEU A 134 -16.35 0.56 -20.14
N VAL A 135 -15.38 -0.29 -20.48
CA VAL A 135 -14.11 0.15 -21.08
C VAL A 135 -14.31 0.37 -22.58
N THR A 136 -14.52 1.62 -22.97
CA THR A 136 -14.51 2.05 -24.38
C THR A 136 -13.11 2.44 -24.84
N VAL A 137 -12.34 3.09 -23.96
CA VAL A 137 -10.95 3.49 -24.20
C VAL A 137 -10.07 2.91 -23.09
N LEU A 138 -9.15 2.03 -23.45
CA LEU A 138 -8.23 1.40 -22.50
C LEU A 138 -6.93 2.23 -22.38
N PRO A 139 -6.60 2.78 -21.18
CA PRO A 139 -5.35 3.51 -20.99
C PRO A 139 -4.15 2.57 -21.01
N VAL A 140 -3.13 2.92 -21.78
CA VAL A 140 -1.86 2.16 -21.85
C VAL A 140 -0.86 2.72 -20.84
N PRO A 141 -0.39 1.95 -19.84
CA PRO A 141 0.55 2.45 -18.86
C PRO A 141 1.93 2.79 -19.48
N PRO A 142 2.64 3.80 -18.95
CA PRO A 142 3.96 4.20 -19.45
C PRO A 142 5.04 3.16 -19.11
N LEU A 143 6.22 3.29 -19.75
CA LEU A 143 7.35 2.36 -19.57
C LEU A 143 7.81 2.22 -18.11
N SER A 144 7.66 3.26 -17.29
CA SER A 144 7.98 3.21 -15.86
C SER A 144 7.17 2.17 -15.08
N VAL A 145 5.97 1.82 -15.55
CA VAL A 145 5.11 0.79 -14.93
C VAL A 145 5.38 -0.60 -15.52
N ARG A 146 5.87 -0.66 -16.77
CA ARG A 146 6.16 -1.87 -17.54
C ARG A 146 7.60 -1.85 -18.09
N PRO A 147 8.61 -1.92 -17.20
CA PRO A 147 10.01 -1.77 -17.60
C PRO A 147 10.46 -2.92 -18.50
N ALA A 148 11.28 -2.61 -19.50
CA ALA A 148 11.95 -3.62 -20.31
C ALA A 148 13.33 -3.93 -19.72
N VAL A 149 13.68 -5.21 -19.63
CA VAL A 149 15.00 -5.65 -19.19
C VAL A 149 15.85 -5.92 -20.44
N VAL A 150 16.90 -5.13 -20.62
CA VAL A 150 17.88 -5.34 -21.69
C VAL A 150 19.01 -6.17 -21.11
N MET A 151 19.14 -7.42 -21.58
CA MET A 151 20.34 -8.23 -21.33
C MET A 151 21.46 -7.76 -22.28
N PHE A 152 22.71 -7.83 -21.84
CA PHE A 152 23.86 -7.58 -22.74
C PHE A 152 23.81 -8.59 -23.90
N GLY A 153 23.66 -8.09 -25.13
CA GLY A 153 23.54 -8.92 -26.36
C GLY A 153 22.13 -9.01 -26.94
N SER A 154 21.60 -7.88 -27.45
CA SER A 154 20.43 -7.71 -28.34
C SER A 154 19.04 -8.21 -27.92
N ALA A 155 18.90 -9.19 -27.03
CA ALA A 155 17.59 -9.71 -26.62
C ALA A 155 16.92 -8.77 -25.59
N ARG A 156 15.82 -8.12 -26.00
CA ARG A 156 14.98 -7.30 -25.11
C ARG A 156 13.89 -8.18 -24.49
N ASN A 157 13.96 -8.39 -23.18
CA ASN A 157 12.89 -9.06 -22.44
C ASN A 157 11.88 -8.02 -21.98
N GLN A 158 10.68 -8.07 -22.57
CA GLN A 158 9.59 -7.15 -22.24
C GLN A 158 8.84 -7.63 -21.00
N ASP A 159 8.21 -6.68 -20.30
CA ASP A 159 7.32 -6.96 -19.17
C ASP A 159 6.07 -7.77 -19.59
N ASP A 160 5.54 -8.58 -18.68
CA ASP A 160 4.32 -9.37 -18.88
C ASP A 160 3.12 -8.50 -19.34
N LEU A 161 2.97 -7.27 -18.83
CA LEU A 161 1.92 -6.34 -19.25
C LEU A 161 2.09 -5.92 -20.71
N THR A 162 3.34 -5.71 -21.16
CA THR A 162 3.62 -5.35 -22.55
C THR A 162 3.23 -6.47 -23.50
N HIS A 163 3.50 -7.74 -23.15
CA HIS A 163 3.04 -8.88 -23.93
C HIS A 163 1.52 -8.93 -24.04
N LYS A 164 0.81 -8.73 -22.92
CA LYS A 164 -0.65 -8.77 -22.93
C LYS A 164 -1.28 -7.60 -23.70
N LEU A 165 -0.70 -6.40 -23.60
CA LEU A 165 -1.11 -5.23 -24.39
C LEU A 165 -0.92 -5.46 -25.89
N ALA A 166 0.17 -6.12 -26.29
CA ALA A 166 0.37 -6.47 -27.70
C ALA A 166 -0.72 -7.42 -28.21
N ASP A 167 -1.15 -8.39 -27.39
CA ASP A 167 -2.26 -9.28 -27.77
C ASP A 167 -3.59 -8.51 -27.87
N ILE A 168 -3.89 -7.61 -26.92
CA ILE A 168 -5.08 -6.75 -26.97
C ILE A 168 -5.12 -5.93 -28.26
N VAL A 169 -4.02 -5.28 -28.64
CA VAL A 169 -3.95 -4.46 -29.85
C VAL A 169 -4.10 -5.31 -31.11
N LYS A 170 -3.52 -6.53 -31.15
CA LYS A 170 -3.68 -7.45 -32.27
C LYS A 170 -5.14 -7.86 -32.46
N THR A 171 -5.79 -8.36 -31.41
CA THR A 171 -7.19 -8.79 -31.47
C THR A 171 -8.12 -7.63 -31.80
N ASN A 172 -7.85 -6.42 -31.28
CA ASN A 172 -8.64 -5.23 -31.61
C ASN A 172 -8.53 -4.84 -33.09
N ASN A 173 -7.31 -4.84 -33.64
CA ASN A 173 -7.10 -4.54 -35.06
C ASN A 173 -7.69 -5.61 -35.99
N GLU A 174 -7.67 -6.88 -35.56
CA GLU A 174 -8.30 -7.98 -36.27
C GLU A 174 -9.83 -7.87 -36.27
N LEU A 175 -10.43 -7.51 -35.12
CA LEU A 175 -11.86 -7.26 -35.00
C LEU A 175 -12.30 -6.13 -35.95
N ILE A 176 -11.58 -5.00 -35.96
CA ILE A 176 -11.87 -3.86 -36.86
C ILE A 176 -11.81 -4.28 -38.33
N LYS A 177 -10.80 -5.07 -38.72
CA LYS A 177 -10.68 -5.57 -40.10
C LYS A 177 -11.82 -6.52 -40.48
N ASN A 178 -12.19 -7.43 -39.59
CA ASN A 178 -13.26 -8.39 -39.83
C ASN A 178 -14.62 -7.70 -39.95
N GLU A 179 -14.86 -6.67 -39.15
CA GLU A 179 -16.06 -5.83 -39.25
C GLU A 179 -16.11 -5.05 -40.58
N GLN A 180 -15.01 -4.42 -40.98
CA GLN A 180 -14.91 -3.69 -42.26
C GLN A 180 -15.09 -4.59 -43.49
N ASN A 181 -14.61 -5.83 -43.42
CA ASN A 181 -14.73 -6.81 -44.51
C ASN A 181 -16.12 -7.47 -44.57
N GLY A 182 -17.05 -7.12 -43.66
CA GLY A 182 -18.38 -7.71 -43.61
C GLY A 182 -18.37 -9.19 -43.20
N ALA A 183 -17.48 -9.58 -42.29
CA ALA A 183 -17.44 -10.94 -41.77
C ALA A 183 -18.78 -11.35 -41.10
N ALA A 184 -19.05 -12.64 -41.07
CA ALA A 184 -20.28 -13.16 -40.46
C ALA A 184 -20.39 -12.79 -38.97
N THR A 185 -21.62 -12.56 -38.49
CA THR A 185 -21.91 -12.11 -37.12
C THR A 185 -21.36 -13.04 -36.04
N HIS A 186 -21.32 -14.35 -36.28
CA HIS A 186 -20.75 -15.32 -35.35
C HIS A 186 -19.23 -15.14 -35.16
N ILE A 187 -18.50 -14.77 -36.21
CA ILE A 187 -17.04 -14.53 -36.19
C ILE A 187 -16.75 -13.25 -35.40
N ILE A 188 -17.57 -12.22 -35.58
CA ILE A 188 -17.46 -10.96 -34.83
C ILE A 188 -17.70 -11.24 -33.34
N ALA A 189 -18.73 -12.01 -32.99
CA ALA A 189 -19.03 -12.37 -31.61
C ALA A 189 -17.88 -13.14 -30.92
N GLU A 190 -17.23 -14.07 -31.64
CA GLU A 190 -16.07 -14.80 -31.12
C GLU A 190 -14.86 -13.87 -30.88
N ASN A 191 -14.57 -12.98 -31.83
CA ASN A 191 -13.49 -11.99 -31.70
C ASN A 191 -13.74 -11.01 -30.55
N VAL A 192 -14.99 -10.57 -30.35
CA VAL A 192 -15.39 -9.74 -29.21
C VAL A 192 -15.14 -10.47 -27.89
N LYS A 193 -15.52 -11.74 -27.80
CA LYS A 193 -15.28 -12.57 -26.60
C LYS A 193 -13.78 -12.75 -26.32
N MET A 194 -12.98 -12.90 -27.37
CA MET A 194 -11.52 -12.99 -27.25
C MET A 194 -10.93 -11.65 -26.75
N LEU A 195 -11.35 -10.52 -27.31
CA LEU A 195 -10.93 -9.19 -26.85
C LEU A 195 -11.30 -8.97 -25.38
N GLN A 196 -12.52 -9.31 -25.00
CA GLN A 196 -13.00 -9.23 -23.61
C GLN A 196 -12.15 -10.09 -22.67
N PHE A 197 -11.80 -11.31 -23.07
CA PHE A 197 -10.88 -12.17 -22.33
C PHE A 197 -9.51 -11.53 -22.14
N HIS A 198 -8.93 -10.94 -23.19
CA HIS A 198 -7.62 -10.29 -23.09
C HIS A 198 -7.63 -9.06 -22.18
N VAL A 199 -8.66 -8.21 -22.26
CA VAL A 199 -8.82 -7.04 -21.38
C VAL A 199 -9.07 -7.46 -19.93
N ALA A 200 -9.92 -8.45 -19.69
CA ALA A 200 -10.19 -8.96 -18.34
C ALA A 200 -8.93 -9.52 -17.68
N THR A 201 -8.19 -10.40 -18.38
CA THR A 201 -6.98 -11.05 -17.86
C THR A 201 -5.77 -10.11 -17.73
N PHE A 202 -5.78 -8.97 -18.41
CA PHE A 202 -4.79 -7.89 -18.19
C PHE A 202 -4.91 -7.29 -16.80
N VAL A 203 -6.14 -7.05 -16.32
CA VAL A 203 -6.41 -6.49 -15.00
C VAL A 203 -6.35 -7.58 -13.92
N ASP A 204 -7.01 -8.72 -14.15
CA ASP A 204 -7.10 -9.84 -13.21
C ASP A 204 -7.00 -11.18 -13.94
N ASN A 205 -5.89 -11.89 -13.74
CA ASN A 205 -5.66 -13.21 -14.34
C ASN A 205 -6.14 -14.38 -13.47
N GLU A 206 -6.75 -14.11 -12.31
CA GLU A 206 -7.23 -15.13 -11.36
C GLU A 206 -8.76 -15.20 -11.27
N ILE A 207 -9.45 -14.80 -12.34
CA ILE A 207 -10.91 -14.85 -12.38
C ILE A 207 -11.38 -16.32 -12.37
N PRO A 208 -12.30 -16.72 -11.46
CA PRO A 208 -12.78 -18.10 -11.37
C PRO A 208 -13.58 -18.49 -12.61
N GLY A 209 -13.39 -19.72 -13.10
CA GLY A 209 -14.10 -20.26 -14.26
C GLY A 209 -13.55 -19.83 -15.62
N ILE A 210 -12.44 -19.09 -15.64
CA ILE A 210 -11.78 -18.60 -16.86
C ILE A 210 -10.36 -19.19 -16.93
N PRO A 211 -9.89 -19.67 -18.10
CA PRO A 211 -8.53 -20.14 -18.26
C PRO A 211 -7.52 -19.00 -18.04
N ARG A 212 -6.41 -19.30 -17.36
CA ARG A 212 -5.38 -18.29 -17.07
C ARG A 212 -4.59 -17.96 -18.34
N ALA A 213 -4.35 -16.69 -18.59
CA ALA A 213 -3.44 -16.26 -19.65
C ALA A 213 -2.00 -16.64 -19.25
N GLN A 214 -1.34 -17.42 -20.11
CA GLN A 214 0.02 -17.91 -19.92
C GLN A 214 0.96 -17.32 -20.98
N GLN A 215 2.23 -17.18 -20.61
CA GLN A 215 3.31 -16.90 -21.55
C GLN A 215 3.60 -18.17 -22.39
N LYS A 216 4.38 -18.05 -23.47
CA LYS A 216 4.83 -19.18 -24.30
C LYS A 216 5.52 -20.31 -23.51
N SER A 217 6.05 -19.99 -22.32
CA SER A 217 6.68 -20.94 -21.40
C SER A 217 5.71 -21.68 -20.47
N GLY A 218 4.39 -21.44 -20.58
CA GLY A 218 3.37 -22.00 -19.68
C GLY A 218 3.24 -21.27 -18.34
N ARG A 219 4.13 -20.32 -18.03
CA ARG A 219 4.04 -19.48 -16.83
C ARG A 219 2.85 -18.52 -16.93
N PRO A 220 1.97 -18.41 -15.91
CA PRO A 220 0.89 -17.43 -15.91
C PRO A 220 1.44 -15.99 -15.90
N LEU A 221 0.81 -15.11 -16.67
CA LEU A 221 1.18 -13.69 -16.71
C LEU A 221 0.79 -12.98 -15.41
N LYS A 222 1.64 -12.08 -14.92
CA LYS A 222 1.35 -11.24 -13.74
C LYS A 222 0.49 -10.03 -14.12
N SER A 223 -0.81 -10.12 -13.80
CA SER A 223 -1.80 -9.04 -13.96
C SER A 223 -1.60 -7.87 -12.99
N ILE A 224 -2.27 -6.75 -13.26
CA ILE A 224 -2.19 -5.53 -12.42
C ILE A 224 -2.64 -5.82 -10.98
N LYS A 225 -3.77 -6.53 -10.81
CA LYS A 225 -4.30 -6.87 -9.47
C LYS A 225 -3.32 -7.72 -8.67
N GLN A 226 -2.67 -8.70 -9.29
CA GLN A 226 -1.67 -9.55 -8.65
C GLN A 226 -0.45 -8.74 -8.19
N ARG A 227 -0.02 -7.75 -8.97
CA ARG A 227 1.08 -6.84 -8.58
C ARG A 227 0.73 -6.01 -7.33
N LEU A 228 -0.54 -5.71 -7.10
CA LEU A 228 -0.99 -4.90 -5.95
C LEU A 228 -1.24 -5.75 -4.69
N LYS A 229 -1.96 -6.87 -4.81
CA LYS A 229 -2.51 -7.65 -3.67
C LYS A 229 -1.51 -8.60 -3.00
N ALA A 230 -0.48 -9.05 -3.71
CA ALA A 230 0.42 -10.09 -3.20
C ALA A 230 1.13 -9.70 -1.89
N LYS A 231 1.63 -10.69 -1.12
CA LYS A 231 2.45 -10.45 0.08
C LYS A 231 3.70 -9.62 -0.27
N GLU A 232 4.31 -9.92 -1.41
CA GLU A 232 5.40 -9.16 -2.04
C GLU A 232 4.87 -8.13 -3.07
N GLY A 233 3.57 -7.83 -3.04
CA GLY A 233 2.95 -6.85 -3.92
C GLY A 233 3.25 -5.42 -3.49
N ARG A 234 2.87 -4.45 -4.31
CA ARG A 234 3.21 -3.03 -4.10
C ARG A 234 2.72 -2.46 -2.76
N ILE A 235 1.51 -2.80 -2.34
CA ILE A 235 0.93 -2.21 -1.11
C ILE A 235 1.70 -2.71 0.12
N ARG A 236 1.83 -4.03 0.28
CA ARG A 236 2.47 -4.59 1.47
C ARG A 236 3.99 -4.56 1.40
N GLY A 237 4.57 -4.89 0.25
CA GLY A 237 6.01 -5.09 0.06
C GLY A 237 6.80 -3.87 -0.40
N ASN A 238 6.14 -2.75 -0.76
CA ASN A 238 6.83 -1.50 -1.08
C ASN A 238 6.33 -0.29 -0.30
N LEU A 239 5.03 -0.20 -0.01
CA LEU A 239 4.47 0.94 0.75
C LEU A 239 4.53 0.71 2.26
N MET A 240 4.06 -0.45 2.74
CA MET A 240 4.06 -0.77 4.19
C MET A 240 5.42 -1.21 4.72
N GLY A 241 6.18 -1.95 3.92
CA GLY A 241 7.56 -2.33 4.23
C GLY A 241 8.41 -2.10 2.99
N LYS A 242 9.59 -1.50 3.16
CA LYS A 242 10.56 -1.31 2.08
C LYS A 242 11.96 -1.59 2.59
N ARG A 243 12.87 -1.89 1.67
CA ARG A 243 14.30 -1.82 1.98
C ARG A 243 14.67 -0.37 2.19
N VAL A 244 15.54 -0.12 3.17
CA VAL A 244 15.93 1.22 3.60
C VAL A 244 17.44 1.35 3.56
N ASP A 245 17.90 2.51 3.12
CA ASP A 245 19.31 2.89 3.19
C ASP A 245 19.71 3.27 4.62
N PHE A 246 21.00 3.52 4.86
CA PHE A 246 21.55 3.92 6.15
C PHE A 246 21.23 2.95 7.30
N SER A 247 21.23 1.66 6.96
CA SER A 247 21.06 0.57 7.92
C SER A 247 22.20 -0.45 7.81
N ALA A 248 22.43 -1.18 8.90
CA ALA A 248 23.40 -2.26 8.96
C ALA A 248 22.84 -3.42 9.77
N ARG A 249 23.38 -4.62 9.52
CA ARG A 249 23.01 -5.86 10.21
C ARG A 249 24.27 -6.68 10.45
N THR A 250 24.45 -7.18 11.66
CA THR A 250 25.51 -8.13 12.03
C THR A 250 25.10 -8.91 13.27
N VAL A 251 25.89 -9.93 13.61
CA VAL A 251 25.74 -10.77 14.80
C VAL A 251 25.94 -9.95 16.07
N ILE A 252 25.21 -10.28 17.14
CA ILE A 252 25.32 -9.63 18.45
C ILE A 252 26.22 -10.39 19.43
N THR A 253 26.79 -9.67 20.40
CA THR A 253 27.68 -10.22 21.44
C THR A 253 27.45 -9.46 22.76
N PRO A 254 27.51 -10.10 23.94
CA PRO A 254 27.34 -9.39 25.19
C PRO A 254 28.57 -8.53 25.50
N ASP A 255 28.35 -7.35 26.10
CA ASP A 255 29.43 -6.56 26.68
C ASP A 255 28.95 -5.91 28.00
N PRO A 256 29.46 -6.37 29.16
CA PRO A 256 29.04 -5.85 30.47
C PRO A 256 29.60 -4.43 30.76
N ASN A 257 30.62 -3.98 30.02
CA ASN A 257 31.26 -2.68 30.24
C ASN A 257 30.57 -1.52 29.50
N LEU A 258 29.54 -1.83 28.70
CA LEU A 258 28.71 -0.84 28.03
C LEU A 258 27.56 -0.40 28.92
N LYS A 259 27.19 0.87 28.82
CA LYS A 259 25.97 1.39 29.45
C LYS A 259 24.73 0.75 28.81
N ILE A 260 23.61 0.79 29.53
CA ILE A 260 22.34 0.23 29.03
C ILE A 260 21.85 0.89 27.75
N ASP A 261 22.18 2.17 27.54
CA ASP A 261 21.81 2.94 26.35
C ASP A 261 22.93 2.99 25.31
N GLU A 262 24.05 2.29 25.51
CA GLU A 262 25.15 2.23 24.56
C GLU A 262 25.12 0.93 23.73
N VAL A 263 25.38 1.08 22.43
CA VAL A 263 25.61 -0.04 21.52
C VAL A 263 27.00 0.06 20.89
N GLY A 264 27.77 -1.02 21.04
CA GLY A 264 29.04 -1.25 20.39
C GLY A 264 28.85 -1.44 18.89
N VAL A 265 29.43 -0.55 18.08
CA VAL A 265 29.38 -0.61 16.62
C VAL A 265 30.78 -0.88 16.04
N PRO A 266 30.94 -1.88 15.17
CA PRO A 266 32.18 -2.13 14.43
C PRO A 266 32.68 -0.91 13.65
N ARG A 267 34.00 -0.71 13.62
CA ARG A 267 34.64 0.34 12.79
C ARG A 267 34.27 0.24 11.31
N SER A 268 34.14 -0.98 10.77
CA SER A 268 33.76 -1.21 9.36
C SER A 268 32.36 -0.67 9.05
N ILE A 269 31.41 -0.84 9.97
CA ILE A 269 30.05 -0.30 9.86
C ILE A 269 30.08 1.21 10.07
N ALA A 270 30.83 1.69 11.06
CA ALA A 270 30.93 3.11 11.38
C ALA A 270 31.51 3.96 10.23
N GLN A 271 32.47 3.41 9.50
CA GLN A 271 33.09 4.06 8.34
C GLN A 271 32.16 4.08 7.11
N ASN A 272 31.22 3.15 7.00
CA ASN A 272 30.32 3.09 5.83
C ASN A 272 29.05 3.92 6.04
N LEU A 273 28.49 3.91 7.26
CA LEU A 273 27.29 4.67 7.60
C LEU A 273 27.64 6.13 7.86
N THR A 274 26.83 7.03 7.32
CA THR A 274 27.03 8.48 7.42
C THR A 274 25.86 9.18 8.10
N PHE A 275 26.16 10.35 8.65
CA PHE A 275 25.19 11.31 9.16
C PHE A 275 25.44 12.67 8.50
N PRO A 276 24.44 13.26 7.81
CA PRO A 276 24.59 14.55 7.16
C PRO A 276 24.52 15.66 8.21
N GLU A 277 25.64 16.31 8.45
CA GLU A 277 25.75 17.44 9.38
C GLU A 277 25.85 18.75 8.59
N ILE A 278 25.04 19.73 8.97
CA ILE A 278 25.07 21.06 8.36
C ILE A 278 26.28 21.81 8.91
N VAL A 279 27.04 22.45 8.01
CA VAL A 279 28.17 23.31 8.35
C VAL A 279 27.63 24.59 8.97
N THR A 280 28.02 24.82 10.22
CA THR A 280 27.69 25.98 11.03
C THR A 280 28.98 26.60 11.58
N PRO A 281 28.93 27.84 12.08
CA PRO A 281 30.09 28.47 12.73
C PRO A 281 30.69 27.64 13.87
N PHE A 282 29.90 26.79 14.52
CA PHE A 282 30.33 26.00 15.68
C PHE A 282 31.12 24.73 15.32
N ASN A 283 30.88 24.15 14.14
CA ASN A 283 31.43 22.84 13.76
C ASN A 283 32.32 22.89 12.51
N ILE A 284 32.48 24.05 11.87
CA ILE A 284 33.26 24.18 10.63
C ILE A 284 34.69 23.64 10.76
N ASP A 285 35.40 23.95 11.85
CA ASP A 285 36.77 23.48 12.05
C ASP A 285 36.83 21.96 12.21
N GLN A 286 35.89 21.39 12.98
CA GLN A 286 35.78 19.95 13.18
C GLN A 286 35.43 19.22 11.88
N LEU A 287 34.47 19.74 11.10
CA LEU A 287 34.06 19.16 9.83
C LEU A 287 35.17 19.25 8.79
N LYS A 288 35.93 20.35 8.77
CA LYS A 288 37.10 20.50 7.91
C LYS A 288 38.16 19.45 8.19
N GLU A 289 38.43 19.16 9.47
CA GLU A 289 39.36 18.08 9.84
C GLU A 289 38.88 16.71 9.35
N LEU A 290 37.58 16.39 9.49
CA LEU A 290 36.99 15.13 9.00
C LEU A 290 37.06 15.00 7.48
N VAL A 291 36.80 16.10 6.76
CA VAL A 291 36.92 16.17 5.31
C VAL A 291 38.37 15.98 4.87
N CYS A 292 39.34 16.59 5.56
CA CYS A 292 40.76 16.42 5.27
C CYS A 292 41.24 14.97 5.49
N LYS A 293 40.70 14.26 6.49
CA LYS A 293 40.97 12.81 6.69
C LYS A 293 40.36 11.93 5.58
N GLY A 294 39.29 12.41 4.95
CA GLY A 294 38.60 11.74 3.85
C GLY A 294 37.87 10.47 4.26
N ASN A 295 37.56 9.61 3.28
CA ASN A 295 36.71 8.43 3.50
C ASN A 295 37.46 7.22 4.10
N ASN A 296 38.78 7.11 3.89
CA ASN A 296 39.54 5.90 4.22
C ASN A 296 39.98 5.84 5.69
N GLN A 297 40.06 6.99 6.37
CA GLN A 297 40.44 7.07 7.78
C GLN A 297 39.20 7.32 8.64
N TYR A 298 39.13 6.65 9.79
CA TYR A 298 38.12 6.90 10.82
C TYR A 298 38.76 7.65 12.00
N PRO A 299 38.16 8.75 12.50
CA PRO A 299 36.94 9.40 12.02
C PRO A 299 37.16 10.25 10.75
N GLY A 300 36.27 10.17 9.78
CA GLY A 300 36.35 10.93 8.52
C GLY A 300 34.98 11.27 7.93
N ALA A 301 34.96 11.59 6.63
CA ALA A 301 33.75 11.92 5.89
C ALA A 301 33.75 11.31 4.48
N LYS A 302 32.56 11.11 3.93
CA LYS A 302 32.38 10.44 2.62
C LYS A 302 31.98 11.40 1.51
N TYR A 303 31.08 12.34 1.81
CA TYR A 303 30.57 13.29 0.83
C TYR A 303 30.46 14.70 1.39
N ILE A 304 30.62 15.68 0.50
CA ILE A 304 30.21 17.08 0.72
C ILE A 304 29.07 17.37 -0.23
N ILE A 305 28.00 17.98 0.28
CA ILE A 305 26.86 18.45 -0.50
C ILE A 305 26.85 19.96 -0.41
N ARG A 306 27.02 20.63 -1.55
CA ARG A 306 26.95 22.09 -1.67
C ARG A 306 25.49 22.55 -1.72
N ASP A 307 25.26 23.86 -1.59
CA ASP A 307 23.91 24.45 -1.62
C ASP A 307 23.18 24.26 -2.96
N ASN A 308 23.94 24.13 -4.06
CA ASN A 308 23.41 23.80 -5.39
C ASN A 308 22.94 22.33 -5.52
N GLY A 309 23.14 21.51 -4.48
CA GLY A 309 22.82 20.07 -4.48
C GLY A 309 23.90 19.18 -5.12
N GLU A 310 25.04 19.75 -5.54
CA GLU A 310 26.17 18.99 -6.05
C GLU A 310 26.79 18.15 -4.93
N ARG A 311 26.89 16.83 -5.17
CA ARG A 311 27.46 15.87 -4.22
C ARG A 311 28.87 15.48 -4.65
N ILE A 312 29.86 15.90 -3.87
CA ILE A 312 31.28 15.63 -4.11
C ILE A 312 31.67 14.37 -3.34
N ASP A 313 32.18 13.36 -4.04
CA ASP A 313 32.70 12.12 -3.45
C ASP A 313 34.17 12.29 -3.06
N LEU A 314 34.45 12.20 -1.76
CA LEU A 314 35.79 12.36 -1.18
C LEU A 314 36.72 11.17 -1.50
N ARG A 315 36.23 10.09 -2.11
CA ARG A 315 37.09 8.96 -2.55
C ARG A 315 37.89 9.28 -3.81
N PHE A 316 37.37 10.12 -4.70
CA PHE A 316 37.92 10.30 -6.05
C PHE A 316 38.40 11.73 -6.34
N HIS A 317 38.12 12.71 -5.48
CA HIS A 317 38.40 14.13 -5.76
C HIS A 317 39.30 14.79 -4.69
N PRO A 318 40.62 14.90 -4.94
CA PRO A 318 41.56 15.54 -4.02
C PRO A 318 41.97 16.97 -4.47
N ARG A 319 41.13 17.70 -5.21
CA ARG A 319 41.44 19.12 -5.48
C ARG A 319 41.29 19.91 -4.18
N PRO A 320 42.33 20.61 -3.69
CA PRO A 320 42.24 21.36 -2.44
C PRO A 320 41.14 22.42 -2.45
N SER A 321 40.79 22.95 -3.62
CA SER A 321 39.69 23.92 -3.82
C SER A 321 38.31 23.34 -3.49
N ASP A 322 38.08 22.05 -3.78
CA ASP A 322 36.78 21.41 -3.57
C ASP A 322 36.54 21.01 -2.10
N LEU A 323 37.59 21.06 -1.27
CA LEU A 323 37.55 20.78 0.17
C LEU A 323 37.19 22.02 1.00
N HIS A 324 37.05 23.20 0.38
CA HIS A 324 36.60 24.39 1.08
C HIS A 324 35.13 24.23 1.50
N LEU A 325 34.86 24.42 2.79
CA LEU A 325 33.53 24.35 3.36
C LEU A 325 33.00 25.75 3.60
N GLU A 326 31.76 25.99 3.17
CA GLU A 326 31.01 27.21 3.45
C GLU A 326 29.85 26.91 4.40
N PHE A 327 29.35 27.94 5.07
CA PHE A 327 28.17 27.80 5.93
C PHE A 327 26.93 27.46 5.11
N GLY A 328 26.16 26.47 5.56
CA GLY A 328 24.99 25.96 4.83
C GLY A 328 25.23 24.63 4.11
N TYR A 329 26.48 24.32 3.75
CA TYR A 329 26.83 23.04 3.14
C TYR A 329 26.53 21.87 4.08
N LYS A 330 26.37 20.67 3.53
CA LYS A 330 26.19 19.44 4.33
C LYS A 330 27.38 18.52 4.14
N VAL A 331 27.94 18.03 5.24
CA VAL A 331 29.01 17.04 5.23
C VAL A 331 28.43 15.71 5.72
N GLU A 332 28.48 14.69 4.86
CA GLU A 332 28.16 13.32 5.26
C GLU A 332 29.38 12.70 5.95
N ARG A 333 29.50 12.97 7.25
CA ARG A 333 30.55 12.39 8.09
C ARG A 333 30.23 10.95 8.49
N HIS A 334 31.24 10.16 8.83
CA HIS A 334 31.06 8.86 9.45
C HIS A 334 30.31 8.99 10.78
N ILE A 335 29.58 7.94 11.17
CA ILE A 335 28.96 7.88 12.50
C ILE A 335 30.05 7.79 13.57
N ARG A 336 29.86 8.48 14.71
CA ARG A 336 30.86 8.57 15.79
C ARG A 336 30.24 8.21 17.14
N ASN A 337 31.10 8.14 18.15
CA ASN A 337 30.66 7.91 19.53
C ASN A 337 29.62 8.96 19.96
N GLY A 338 28.55 8.51 20.60
CA GLY A 338 27.46 9.36 21.10
C GLY A 338 26.35 9.65 20.09
N ASP A 339 26.52 9.33 18.81
CA ASP A 339 25.43 9.46 17.82
C ASP A 339 24.27 8.50 18.18
N VAL A 340 23.04 8.96 17.98
CA VAL A 340 21.82 8.21 18.33
C VAL A 340 21.38 7.37 17.14
N ILE A 341 21.05 6.10 17.39
CA ILE A 341 20.58 5.13 16.40
C ILE A 341 19.37 4.37 16.92
N VAL A 342 18.58 3.80 16.02
CA VAL A 342 17.53 2.84 16.37
C VAL A 342 18.08 1.44 16.17
N PHE A 343 17.94 0.59 17.20
CA PHE A 343 18.38 -0.79 17.18
C PHE A 343 17.19 -1.72 17.35
N ASN A 344 17.11 -2.76 16.52
CA ASN A 344 15.99 -3.68 16.53
C ASN A 344 16.36 -5.14 16.25
N ARG A 345 15.57 -6.05 16.83
CA ARG A 345 15.58 -7.48 16.54
C ARG A 345 14.30 -7.88 15.83
N GLN A 346 14.43 -8.70 14.78
CA GLN A 346 13.28 -9.27 14.08
C GLN A 346 12.96 -10.65 14.68
N PRO A 347 11.67 -11.02 14.85
CA PRO A 347 10.46 -10.24 14.59
C PRO A 347 10.18 -9.17 15.66
N THR A 348 9.72 -8.00 15.26
CA THR A 348 9.37 -6.89 16.17
C THR A 348 7.90 -6.98 16.59
N LEU A 349 7.63 -7.61 17.74
CA LEU A 349 6.26 -7.79 18.27
C LEU A 349 5.88 -6.72 19.30
N HIS A 350 6.86 -6.13 19.98
CA HIS A 350 6.64 -5.14 21.04
C HIS A 350 7.31 -3.82 20.69
N LYS A 351 6.82 -2.71 21.27
CA LYS A 351 7.44 -1.38 21.14
C LYS A 351 8.94 -1.43 21.48
N MET A 352 9.29 -2.14 22.56
CA MET A 352 10.66 -2.30 23.04
C MET A 352 11.55 -3.18 22.15
N SER A 353 10.99 -3.85 21.14
CA SER A 353 11.80 -4.54 20.13
C SER A 353 12.48 -3.56 19.16
N MET A 354 12.17 -2.25 19.25
CA MET A 354 12.85 -1.16 18.56
C MET A 354 13.12 -0.02 19.55
N MET A 355 14.38 0.21 19.90
CA MET A 355 14.75 1.26 20.87
C MET A 355 15.95 2.07 20.38
N GLY A 356 16.05 3.29 20.88
CA GLY A 356 17.17 4.18 20.64
C GLY A 356 18.37 3.83 21.54
N HIS A 357 19.56 3.84 20.95
CA HIS A 357 20.85 3.69 21.65
C HIS A 357 21.83 4.76 21.17
N ARG A 358 22.88 4.99 21.95
CA ARG A 358 24.06 5.79 21.61
C ARG A 358 25.15 4.88 21.08
N ILE A 359 25.80 5.29 20.00
CA ILE A 359 26.89 4.52 19.41
C ILE A 359 28.14 4.60 20.30
N ARG A 360 28.82 3.48 20.45
CA ARG A 360 30.21 3.39 20.88
C ARG A 360 30.99 2.57 19.87
N VAL A 361 31.91 3.19 19.15
CA VAL A 361 32.68 2.50 18.11
C VAL A 361 33.75 1.64 18.77
N LEU A 362 33.68 0.34 18.50
CA LEU A 362 34.56 -0.68 19.07
C LEU A 362 35.29 -1.44 17.94
N PRO A 363 36.44 -2.06 18.25
CA PRO A 363 37.07 -3.01 17.34
C PRO A 363 36.18 -4.24 17.11
N TRP A 364 36.57 -5.09 16.16
CA TRP A 364 35.86 -6.32 15.75
C TRP A 364 34.58 -6.05 14.94
N SER A 365 33.83 -7.11 14.63
CA SER A 365 32.79 -7.10 13.59
C SER A 365 31.37 -7.36 14.10
N THR A 366 31.17 -7.50 15.40
CA THR A 366 29.86 -7.78 16.02
C THR A 366 29.28 -6.53 16.69
N PHE A 367 27.95 -6.45 16.75
CA PHE A 367 27.27 -5.49 17.59
C PHE A 367 27.36 -5.92 19.06
N ARG A 368 27.60 -4.96 19.95
CA ARG A 368 27.71 -5.25 21.39
C ARG A 368 26.72 -4.43 22.17
N PHE A 369 26.10 -5.00 23.21
CA PHE A 369 25.24 -4.22 24.09
C PHE A 369 25.14 -4.87 25.47
N ASN A 370 24.59 -4.10 26.41
CA ASN A 370 24.47 -4.51 27.80
C ASN A 370 23.48 -5.69 27.97
N LEU A 371 23.84 -6.67 28.80
CA LEU A 371 23.02 -7.87 29.03
C LEU A 371 21.61 -7.57 29.56
N SER A 372 21.42 -6.48 30.31
CA SER A 372 20.11 -6.10 30.86
C SER A 372 19.07 -5.76 29.78
N VAL A 373 19.53 -5.45 28.56
CA VAL A 373 18.68 -5.09 27.41
C VAL A 373 18.35 -6.31 26.54
N THR A 374 18.88 -7.49 26.85
CA THR A 374 18.57 -8.73 26.09
C THR A 374 17.10 -9.11 26.21
N THR A 375 16.51 -8.96 27.40
CA THR A 375 15.13 -9.32 27.70
C THR A 375 14.09 -8.60 26.81
N PRO A 376 14.09 -7.25 26.68
CA PRO A 376 13.12 -6.58 25.80
C PRO A 376 13.28 -6.91 24.30
N TYR A 377 14.50 -7.24 23.85
CA TYR A 377 14.72 -7.72 22.48
C TYR A 377 14.40 -9.20 22.29
N ASN A 378 14.21 -9.94 23.40
CA ASN A 378 14.13 -11.39 23.43
C ASN A 378 15.30 -12.03 22.64
N ALA A 379 16.50 -11.47 22.84
CA ALA A 379 17.70 -11.84 22.13
C ALA A 379 18.58 -12.76 22.97
N ASP A 380 19.24 -13.71 22.33
CA ASP A 380 20.32 -14.50 22.87
C ASP A 380 21.61 -14.25 22.06
N PHE A 381 22.70 -14.95 22.39
CA PHE A 381 24.01 -14.72 21.78
C PHE A 381 24.55 -15.98 21.09
N ASP A 382 23.66 -16.82 20.54
CA ASP A 382 24.00 -18.10 19.89
C ASP A 382 24.20 -17.97 18.35
N GLY A 383 24.12 -16.76 17.82
CA GLY A 383 24.16 -16.48 16.38
C GLY A 383 23.13 -15.44 15.93
N ASP A 384 22.30 -14.95 16.86
CA ASP A 384 21.34 -13.87 16.64
C ASP A 384 21.94 -12.65 15.91
N GLU A 385 21.16 -12.10 14.98
CA GLU A 385 21.49 -10.88 14.23
C GLU A 385 20.48 -9.78 14.53
N MET A 386 20.97 -8.56 14.67
CA MET A 386 20.13 -7.38 14.87
C MET A 386 20.43 -6.32 13.82
N ASN A 387 19.42 -5.48 13.56
CA ASN A 387 19.52 -4.39 12.61
C ASN A 387 19.73 -3.07 13.35
N LEU A 388 20.48 -2.18 12.72
CA LEU A 388 20.77 -0.82 13.16
C LEU A 388 20.31 0.15 12.08
N HIS A 389 19.63 1.22 12.47
CA HIS A 389 19.16 2.29 11.59
C HIS A 389 19.68 3.65 12.07
N VAL A 390 20.34 4.40 11.18
CA VAL A 390 20.88 5.73 11.51
C VAL A 390 19.90 6.82 11.07
N PRO A 391 19.34 7.61 12.00
CA PRO A 391 18.49 8.75 11.64
C PRO A 391 19.31 9.77 10.84
N GLN A 392 18.76 10.26 9.73
CA GLN A 392 19.47 11.20 8.85
C GLN A 392 19.14 12.67 9.14
N SER A 393 18.00 12.94 9.80
CA SER A 393 17.54 14.29 10.12
C SER A 393 17.76 14.60 11.60
N LEU A 394 18.10 15.85 11.94
CA LEU A 394 18.25 16.29 13.32
C LEU A 394 16.94 16.18 14.13
N GLU A 395 15.80 16.42 13.47
CA GLU A 395 14.47 16.25 14.06
C GLU A 395 14.23 14.78 14.46
N THR A 396 14.46 13.83 13.55
CA THR A 396 14.34 12.40 13.85
C THR A 396 15.32 11.94 14.92
N ARG A 397 16.54 12.51 14.95
CA ARG A 397 17.50 12.26 16.03
C ARG A 397 16.93 12.66 17.39
N ALA A 398 16.32 13.84 17.47
CA ALA A 398 15.67 14.34 18.68
C ALA A 398 14.45 13.49 19.07
N GLU A 399 13.64 13.07 18.10
CA GLU A 399 12.50 12.18 18.32
C GLU A 399 12.92 10.88 19.00
N ILE A 400 13.96 10.22 18.48
CA ILE A 400 14.48 8.97 19.05
C ILE A 400 15.03 9.22 20.46
N GLU A 401 15.82 10.29 20.64
CA GLU A 401 16.43 10.62 21.93
C GLU A 401 15.38 10.91 23.01
N GLN A 402 14.27 11.56 22.66
CA GLN A 402 13.24 11.95 23.62
C GLN A 402 12.11 10.94 23.80
N LEU A 403 11.82 10.09 22.82
CA LEU A 403 10.68 9.15 22.89
C LEU A 403 11.08 7.68 22.97
N ALA A 404 12.16 7.30 22.29
CA ALA A 404 12.48 5.90 22.03
C ALA A 404 13.77 5.39 22.70
N MET A 405 14.54 6.26 23.35
CA MET A 405 15.79 5.86 24.01
C MET A 405 15.56 4.79 25.09
N VAL A 406 16.48 3.83 25.21
CA VAL A 406 16.40 2.70 26.17
C VAL A 406 16.00 3.12 27.60
N PRO A 407 16.58 4.16 28.23
CA PRO A 407 16.23 4.53 29.60
C PRO A 407 14.77 4.93 29.79
N ARG A 408 14.12 5.46 28.73
CA ARG A 408 12.70 5.83 28.74
C ARG A 408 11.77 4.64 28.52
N ASN A 409 12.31 3.49 28.09
CA ASN A 409 11.56 2.27 27.81
C ASN A 409 11.86 1.15 28.82
N ILE A 410 12.48 1.46 29.97
CA ILE A 410 12.72 0.49 31.06
C ILE A 410 11.39 -0.08 31.59
N ILE A 411 10.37 0.77 31.74
CA ILE A 411 9.04 0.40 32.25
C ILE A 411 8.07 0.29 31.07
N THR A 412 7.36 -0.84 30.97
CA THR A 412 6.34 -1.03 29.92
C THR A 412 4.95 -0.59 30.38
N PRO A 413 4.16 0.09 29.53
CA PRO A 413 2.76 0.36 29.81
C PRO A 413 1.87 -0.88 29.69
N GLN A 414 2.36 -1.99 29.12
CA GLN A 414 1.57 -3.23 28.98
C GLN A 414 1.23 -3.85 30.35
N SER A 415 2.19 -3.81 31.29
CA SER A 415 2.07 -4.45 32.59
C SER A 415 2.41 -3.51 33.76
N ASN A 416 2.70 -2.24 33.48
CA ASN A 416 3.11 -1.22 34.46
C ASN A 416 4.29 -1.68 35.33
N LYS A 417 5.22 -2.45 34.74
CA LYS A 417 6.37 -3.06 35.40
C LYS A 417 7.64 -2.87 34.57
N PRO A 418 8.84 -2.90 35.19
CA PRO A 418 10.09 -2.91 34.44
C PRO A 418 10.21 -4.16 33.57
N VAL A 419 10.65 -3.98 32.32
CA VAL A 419 10.97 -5.08 31.39
C VAL A 419 12.46 -5.40 31.42
N MET A 420 13.29 -4.41 31.78
CA MET A 420 14.74 -4.57 31.93
C MET A 420 15.08 -4.80 33.40
N GLY A 421 16.05 -5.68 33.66
CA GLY A 421 16.52 -5.98 35.00
C GLY A 421 17.89 -6.64 34.97
N ILE A 422 18.44 -6.87 36.15
CA ILE A 422 19.71 -7.60 36.30
C ILE A 422 19.45 -9.09 36.04
N VAL A 423 20.21 -9.67 35.13
CA VAL A 423 20.03 -11.06 34.66
C VAL A 423 21.36 -11.83 34.72
N GLN A 424 21.28 -13.16 34.56
CA GLN A 424 22.41 -14.07 34.42
C GLN A 424 23.44 -13.95 35.57
N ASP A 425 24.72 -13.81 35.24
CA ASP A 425 25.84 -13.86 36.18
C ASP A 425 25.73 -12.77 37.25
N THR A 426 25.37 -11.55 36.85
CA THR A 426 25.23 -10.43 37.78
C THR A 426 24.13 -10.70 38.81
N LEU A 427 23.02 -11.31 38.41
CA LEU A 427 21.93 -11.64 39.35
C LEU A 427 22.39 -12.68 40.38
N THR A 428 23.13 -13.70 39.93
CA THR A 428 23.68 -14.74 40.81
C THR A 428 24.76 -14.18 41.75
N ALA A 429 25.64 -13.34 41.21
CA ALA A 429 26.70 -12.68 41.96
C ALA A 429 26.14 -11.74 43.04
N VAL A 430 25.12 -10.94 42.72
CA VAL A 430 24.43 -10.08 43.70
C VAL A 430 23.90 -10.89 44.87
N ARG A 431 23.23 -12.03 44.62
CA ARG A 431 22.77 -12.92 45.70
C ARG A 431 23.93 -13.44 46.54
N LYS A 432 25.03 -13.86 45.92
CA LYS A 432 26.20 -14.40 46.65
C LYS A 432 26.88 -13.31 47.48
N MET A 433 27.07 -12.12 46.91
CA MET A 433 27.79 -11.00 47.52
C MET A 433 27.01 -10.38 48.70
N THR A 434 25.68 -10.38 48.65
CA THR A 434 24.82 -9.73 49.67
C THR A 434 24.47 -10.62 50.86
N LYS A 435 25.02 -11.84 50.96
CA LYS A 435 24.77 -12.68 52.13
C LYS A 435 25.53 -12.17 53.36
N ARG A 436 24.98 -12.41 54.55
CA ARG A 436 25.56 -11.96 55.84
C ARG A 436 26.95 -12.57 56.14
N ASP A 437 27.24 -13.73 55.57
CA ASP A 437 28.49 -14.48 55.73
C ASP A 437 29.61 -14.06 54.77
N VAL A 438 29.36 -13.09 53.89
CA VAL A 438 30.37 -12.58 52.95
C VAL A 438 31.03 -11.31 53.50
N PHE A 439 32.34 -11.39 53.74
CA PHE A 439 33.19 -10.29 54.16
C PHE A 439 34.19 -9.95 53.06
N LEU A 440 34.49 -8.66 52.90
CA LEU A 440 35.48 -8.16 51.94
C LEU A 440 36.73 -7.71 52.68
N SER A 441 37.90 -8.06 52.15
CA SER A 441 39.16 -7.53 52.68
C SER A 441 39.32 -6.06 52.31
N LYS A 442 40.18 -5.34 53.05
CA LYS A 442 40.50 -3.94 52.77
C LYS A 442 40.94 -3.74 51.31
N ASP A 443 41.79 -4.63 50.80
CA ASP A 443 42.29 -4.54 49.42
C ASP A 443 41.19 -4.79 48.39
N GLN A 444 40.28 -5.74 48.63
CA GLN A 444 39.14 -6.01 47.75
C GLN A 444 38.14 -4.85 47.70
N MET A 445 37.97 -4.13 48.82
CA MET A 445 37.08 -2.99 48.90
C MET A 445 37.64 -1.72 48.22
N MET A 446 38.97 -1.63 48.09
CA MET A 446 39.64 -0.48 47.47
C MET A 446 39.84 -0.61 45.96
N ASN A 447 39.73 -1.84 45.42
CA ASN A 447 39.69 -2.10 43.98
C ASN A 447 38.31 -1.77 43.40
#